data_AF-A0A645C5Y8-F1
#
_entry.id   AF-A0A645C5Y8-F1
#
_cell.length_a   1.000
_cell.length_b   1.000
_cell.length_c   1.000
_cell.angle_alpha   90.00
_cell.angle_beta   90.00
_cell.angle_gamma   90.00
#
_symmetry.space_group_name_H-M   'P 1'
#
loop_
_entity.id
_entity.type
_entity.pdbx_description
1 polymer ?
#
loop_
_entity_poly.entity_id
_entity_poly.type
_entity_poly.pdbx_seq_one_letter_code
_entity_poly.pdbx_strand_id
1 'polypeptide(L)'
;MWDEEGHRIVATVAVSPQELCRKAGFEIPADRKFVMVHSEGIGKEFKFSGEKLTTLLTIYKYEGEFENALKMMDEIYKVGGRGHSCGIYSFDEDHIRRLALRAPVTRVMVRQPQSKANAGSAENGTLELTLAELAKYNGKDGNPAYVAVDGIIYDVSAYPKWKNGDHNGYSAGNDLTEIIKTKSPHGVAKLNGVPVVGKLIDG
;
A
#
# COMPACT_ATOMS: atom_id res chain seq x y z
N MET A 1 27.55 -7.76 0.27
CA MET A 1 26.19 -7.58 -0.34
C MET A 1 26.18 -7.92 -1.81
N TRP A 2 27.25 -7.61 -2.53
CA TRP A 2 27.42 -7.99 -3.92
C TRP A 2 28.70 -8.82 -4.07
N ASP A 3 28.78 -9.61 -5.14
CA ASP A 3 30.03 -10.26 -5.55
C ASP A 3 30.94 -9.28 -6.30
N GLU A 4 32.07 -9.79 -6.79
CA GLU A 4 33.09 -9.00 -7.51
C GLU A 4 32.56 -8.41 -8.83
N GLU A 5 31.59 -9.07 -9.45
CA GLU A 5 30.92 -8.60 -10.67
C GLU A 5 29.79 -7.61 -10.36
N GLY A 6 29.43 -7.46 -9.08
CA GLY A 6 28.41 -6.55 -8.61
C GLY A 6 26.99 -7.13 -8.64
N HIS A 7 26.84 -8.44 -8.81
CA HIS A 7 25.57 -9.13 -8.65
C HIS A 7 25.25 -9.31 -7.17
N ARG A 8 23.96 -9.27 -6.84
CA ARG A 8 23.50 -9.48 -5.46
C ARG A 8 23.74 -10.94 -5.05
N ILE A 9 24.38 -11.15 -3.90
CA ILE A 9 24.59 -12.50 -3.37
C ILE A 9 23.36 -12.98 -2.61
N VAL A 10 22.95 -14.22 -2.85
CA VAL A 10 21.77 -14.86 -2.21
C VAL A 10 21.86 -14.80 -0.70
N ALA A 11 23.07 -14.95 -0.14
CA ALA A 11 23.30 -14.90 1.30
C ALA A 11 22.91 -13.56 1.96
N THR A 12 22.66 -12.50 1.18
CA THR A 12 22.24 -11.18 1.71
C THR A 12 20.80 -10.82 1.41
N VAL A 13 20.06 -11.72 0.74
CA VAL A 13 18.64 -11.53 0.40
C VAL A 13 17.77 -11.95 1.58
N ALA A 14 16.78 -11.12 1.95
CA ALA A 14 15.79 -11.39 2.98
C ALA A 14 16.36 -11.83 4.35
N VAL A 15 17.55 -11.35 4.70
CA VAL A 15 18.18 -11.59 6.01
C VAL A 15 17.88 -10.45 6.99
N SER A 16 18.08 -10.70 8.28
CA SER A 16 17.98 -9.66 9.31
C SER A 16 19.04 -8.56 9.12
N PRO A 17 18.82 -7.34 9.63
CA PRO A 17 19.81 -6.28 9.54
C PRO A 17 21.10 -6.64 10.30
N GLN A 18 21.02 -7.44 11.37
CA GLN A 18 22.19 -7.95 12.09
C GLN A 18 23.03 -8.89 11.21
N GLU A 19 22.39 -9.83 10.52
CA GLU A 19 23.11 -10.74 9.61
C GLU A 19 23.72 -9.98 8.43
N LEU A 20 22.98 -9.00 7.90
CA LEU A 20 23.46 -8.14 6.83
C LEU A 20 24.73 -7.38 7.24
N CYS A 21 24.73 -6.75 8.42
CA CYS A 21 25.88 -6.01 8.95
C CYS A 21 27.07 -6.94 9.24
N ARG A 22 26.83 -8.13 9.80
CA ARG A 22 27.89 -9.11 10.07
C ARG A 22 28.58 -9.53 8.78
N LYS A 23 27.83 -9.75 7.70
CA LYS A 23 28.37 -10.01 6.36
C LYS A 23 29.09 -8.81 5.74
N ALA A 24 28.80 -7.59 6.21
CA ALA A 24 29.50 -6.37 5.84
C ALA A 24 30.70 -6.06 6.76
N GLY A 25 31.00 -6.92 7.75
CA GLY A 25 32.17 -6.81 8.61
C GLY A 25 31.98 -6.00 9.89
N PHE A 26 30.74 -5.70 10.30
CA PHE A 26 30.47 -4.98 11.55
C PHE A 26 29.19 -5.47 12.25
N GLU A 27 28.99 -5.07 13.51
CA GLU A 27 27.83 -5.46 14.30
C GLU A 27 26.94 -4.26 14.62
N ILE A 28 25.65 -4.53 14.83
CA ILE A 28 24.66 -3.54 15.27
C ILE A 28 23.83 -4.12 16.42
N PRO A 29 23.20 -3.27 17.26
CA PRO A 29 22.32 -3.74 18.33
C PRO A 29 21.18 -4.66 17.85
N ALA A 30 20.77 -5.60 18.71
CA ALA A 30 19.77 -6.62 18.39
C ALA A 30 18.35 -6.08 18.17
N ASP A 31 18.05 -4.86 18.65
CA ASP A 31 16.74 -4.22 18.54
C ASP A 31 16.50 -3.55 17.17
N ARG A 32 17.55 -3.38 16.35
CA ARG A 32 17.46 -2.70 15.06
C ARG A 32 16.70 -3.53 14.04
N LYS A 33 15.82 -2.88 13.27
CA LYS A 33 14.92 -3.53 12.29
C LYS A 33 15.30 -3.27 10.83
N PHE A 34 15.95 -2.15 10.56
CA PHE A 34 16.42 -1.77 9.22
C PHE A 34 17.75 -1.04 9.31
N VAL A 35 18.54 -1.14 8.25
CA VAL A 35 19.73 -0.33 8.00
C VAL A 35 19.37 0.76 7.00
N MET A 36 19.83 1.98 7.24
CA MET A 36 19.67 3.10 6.31
C MET A 36 21.05 3.59 5.90
N VAL A 37 21.27 3.79 4.61
CA VAL A 37 22.54 4.30 4.07
C VAL A 37 22.31 5.58 3.29
N HIS A 38 23.21 6.54 3.45
CA HIS A 38 23.33 7.65 2.53
C HIS A 38 24.20 7.21 1.35
N SER A 39 23.72 7.43 0.13
CA SER A 39 24.52 7.18 -1.07
C SER A 39 25.12 8.49 -1.55
N GLU A 40 26.34 8.42 -2.09
CA GLU A 40 27.06 9.56 -2.67
C GLU A 40 26.44 10.01 -4.00
N GLY A 41 25.59 9.19 -4.62
CA GLY A 41 24.85 9.53 -5.82
C GLY A 41 23.78 8.51 -6.21
N ILE A 42 23.17 8.75 -7.38
CA ILE A 42 22.18 7.87 -8.01
C ILE A 42 22.69 7.47 -9.39
N GLY A 43 22.84 6.17 -9.64
CA GLY A 43 23.39 5.67 -10.90
C GLY A 43 23.73 4.18 -10.84
N LYS A 44 24.19 3.61 -11.97
CA LYS A 44 24.59 2.19 -12.05
C LYS A 44 25.91 1.92 -11.34
N GLU A 45 26.74 2.95 -11.24
CA GLU A 45 28.00 3.00 -10.49
C GLU A 45 27.75 3.00 -8.97
N PHE A 46 26.62 3.56 -8.52
CA PHE A 46 26.23 3.58 -7.11
C PHE A 46 25.37 2.36 -6.76
N LYS A 47 25.99 1.31 -6.21
CA LYS A 47 25.33 0.02 -5.92
C LYS A 47 24.04 0.14 -5.10
N PHE A 48 23.95 1.13 -4.21
CA PHE A 48 22.77 1.37 -3.37
C PHE A 48 21.56 1.96 -4.12
N SER A 49 21.73 2.41 -5.37
CA SER A 49 20.62 2.87 -6.23
C SER A 49 19.76 1.73 -6.75
N GLY A 50 20.29 0.50 -6.77
CA GLY A 50 19.58 -0.68 -7.24
C GLY A 50 18.63 -1.31 -6.21
N GLU A 51 17.90 -2.32 -6.69
CA GLU A 51 17.07 -3.18 -5.86
C GLU A 51 17.95 -4.09 -4.97
N LYS A 52 17.65 -4.11 -3.66
CA LYS A 52 18.49 -4.78 -2.66
C LYS A 52 17.88 -6.05 -2.07
N LEU A 53 16.55 -6.19 -2.12
CA LEU A 53 15.78 -7.31 -1.54
C LEU A 53 16.24 -7.74 -0.13
N THR A 54 16.49 -6.76 0.74
CA THR A 54 17.00 -6.98 2.09
C THR A 54 16.52 -5.88 3.03
N THR A 55 16.83 -5.96 4.33
CA THR A 55 16.45 -4.98 5.35
C THR A 55 17.32 -3.72 5.33
N LEU A 56 17.57 -3.18 4.14
CA LEU A 56 18.38 -1.97 3.92
C LEU A 56 17.69 -1.02 2.95
N LEU A 57 17.61 0.25 3.37
CA LEU A 57 17.08 1.35 2.57
C LEU A 57 18.18 2.37 2.25
N THR A 58 18.09 2.95 1.06
CA THR A 58 18.95 4.08 0.67
C THR A 58 18.17 5.36 0.91
N ILE A 59 18.79 6.34 1.57
CA ILE A 59 18.21 7.66 1.82
C ILE A 59 18.88 8.67 0.90
N TYR A 60 18.03 9.42 0.20
CA TYR A 60 18.41 10.53 -0.65
C TYR A 60 17.71 11.78 -0.13
N LYS A 61 18.48 12.84 0.11
CA LYS A 61 17.96 14.15 0.50
C LYS A 61 17.97 15.05 -0.73
N TYR A 62 16.83 15.69 -1.02
CA TYR A 62 16.77 16.81 -1.95
C TYR A 62 16.57 18.10 -1.16
N GLU A 63 16.90 19.23 -1.77
CA GLU A 63 16.70 20.57 -1.22
C GLU A 63 16.00 21.46 -2.24
N GLY A 64 15.32 22.51 -1.77
CA GLY A 64 14.54 23.41 -2.62
C GLY A 64 13.26 22.77 -3.16
N GLU A 65 13.00 22.99 -4.46
CA GLU A 65 11.77 22.60 -5.13
C GLU A 65 11.57 21.07 -5.20
N PHE A 66 10.30 20.64 -5.13
CA PHE A 66 9.93 19.21 -5.28
C PHE A 66 10.36 18.61 -6.64
N GLU A 67 10.56 19.45 -7.64
CA GLU A 67 11.15 19.07 -8.93
C GLU A 67 12.50 18.35 -8.78
N ASN A 68 13.29 18.69 -7.76
CA ASN A 68 14.57 18.03 -7.49
C ASN A 68 14.36 16.59 -7.02
N ALA A 69 13.33 16.31 -6.21
CA ALA A 69 12.95 14.94 -5.83
C ALA A 69 12.51 14.12 -7.05
N LEU A 70 11.76 14.73 -7.96
CA LEU A 70 11.31 14.10 -9.20
C LEU A 70 12.47 13.77 -10.15
N LYS A 71 13.48 14.64 -10.25
CA LYS A 71 14.72 14.34 -10.99
C LYS A 71 15.50 13.18 -10.36
N MET A 72 15.61 13.14 -9.03
CA MET A 72 16.23 12.00 -8.34
C MET A 72 15.47 10.70 -8.60
N MET A 73 14.13 10.74 -8.61
CA MET A 73 13.28 9.60 -8.96
C MET A 73 13.56 9.12 -10.41
N ASP A 74 13.71 10.04 -11.37
CA ASP A 74 14.05 9.68 -12.75
C ASP A 74 15.38 8.93 -12.83
N GLU A 75 16.42 9.41 -12.13
CA GLU A 75 17.73 8.74 -12.09
C GLU A 75 17.62 7.33 -11.48
N ILE A 76 16.82 7.15 -10.42
CA ILE A 76 16.57 5.81 -9.84
C ILE A 76 15.94 4.88 -10.89
N TYR A 77 14.95 5.36 -11.65
CA TYR A 77 14.29 4.55 -12.67
C TYR A 77 15.14 4.30 -13.93
N LYS A 78 16.21 5.06 -14.16
CA LYS A 78 17.24 4.71 -15.17
C LYS A 78 18.10 3.52 -14.73
N VAL A 79 18.22 3.27 -13.43
CA VAL A 79 18.89 2.09 -12.89
C VAL A 79 17.98 0.86 -12.95
N GLY A 80 16.72 0.97 -12.53
CA GLY A 80 15.75 -0.13 -12.60
C GLY A 80 14.39 0.18 -11.97
N GLY A 81 13.43 -0.76 -12.08
CA GLY A 81 12.10 -0.66 -11.44
C GLY A 81 10.98 -0.05 -12.30
N ARG A 82 11.26 0.31 -13.56
CA ARG A 82 10.25 0.80 -14.52
C ARG A 82 9.13 -0.24 -14.71
N GLY A 83 7.89 0.24 -14.79
CA GLY A 83 6.69 -0.60 -14.92
C GLY A 83 6.20 -1.23 -13.61
N HIS A 84 6.93 -1.08 -12.50
CA HIS A 84 6.55 -1.70 -11.22
C HIS A 84 5.67 -0.79 -10.35
N SER A 85 6.26 0.02 -9.47
CA SER A 85 5.51 0.77 -8.47
C SER A 85 6.29 1.95 -7.90
N CYS A 86 5.62 3.03 -7.52
CA CYS A 86 6.21 4.15 -6.78
C CYS A 86 5.33 4.56 -5.60
N GLY A 87 5.95 5.12 -4.56
CA GLY A 87 5.25 5.60 -3.37
C GLY A 87 5.48 7.07 -3.12
N ILE A 88 4.45 7.77 -2.67
CA ILE A 88 4.57 9.13 -2.15
C ILE A 88 3.84 9.25 -0.81
N TYR A 89 4.50 9.86 0.16
CA TYR A 89 3.89 10.28 1.43
C TYR A 89 3.83 11.81 1.44
N SER A 90 2.69 12.35 1.00
CA SER A 90 2.43 13.79 0.91
C SER A 90 0.95 14.05 1.19
N PHE A 91 0.60 15.23 1.70
CA PHE A 91 -0.77 15.77 1.71
C PHE A 91 -0.96 16.91 0.69
N ASP A 92 0.12 17.26 -0.03
CA ASP A 92 0.09 18.23 -1.12
C ASP A 92 -0.34 17.53 -2.42
N GLU A 93 -1.51 17.91 -2.93
CA GLU A 93 -2.12 17.34 -4.14
C GLU A 93 -1.33 17.67 -5.42
N ASP A 94 -0.63 18.81 -5.51
CA ASP A 94 0.24 19.12 -6.65
C ASP A 94 1.43 18.16 -6.68
N HIS A 95 2.07 17.94 -5.53
CA HIS A 95 3.19 16.99 -5.44
C HIS A 95 2.77 15.57 -5.79
N ILE A 96 1.61 15.12 -5.29
CA ILE A 96 1.04 13.81 -5.60
C ILE A 96 0.81 13.68 -7.11
N ARG A 97 0.13 14.67 -7.71
CA ARG A 97 -0.18 14.68 -9.14
C ARG A 97 1.08 14.68 -10.00
N ARG A 98 2.06 15.53 -9.69
CA ARG A 98 3.32 15.63 -10.45
C ARG A 98 4.13 14.34 -10.40
N LEU A 99 4.23 13.69 -9.23
CA LEU A 99 4.88 12.39 -9.14
C LEU A 99 4.11 11.33 -9.93
N ALA A 100 2.79 11.28 -9.77
CA ALA A 100 1.95 10.29 -10.44
C ALA A 100 2.02 10.37 -11.97
N LEU A 101 2.09 11.59 -12.53
CA LEU A 101 2.19 11.81 -13.98
C LEU A 101 3.59 11.55 -14.54
N ARG A 102 4.65 11.66 -13.72
CA ARG A 102 6.04 11.50 -14.16
C ARG A 102 6.57 10.09 -13.98
N ALA A 103 6.16 9.41 -12.90
CA ALA A 103 6.71 8.11 -12.53
C ALA A 103 6.41 7.05 -13.62
N PRO A 104 7.43 6.38 -14.19
CA PRO A 104 7.26 5.39 -15.25
C PRO A 104 6.87 4.02 -14.68
N VAL A 105 5.75 3.95 -13.95
CA VAL A 105 5.29 2.77 -13.21
C VAL A 105 3.83 2.46 -13.47
N THR A 106 3.39 1.23 -13.17
CA THR A 106 1.98 0.85 -13.31
C THR A 106 1.14 1.21 -12.09
N ARG A 107 1.76 1.45 -10.93
CA ARG A 107 1.08 1.74 -9.66
C ARG A 107 1.78 2.85 -8.89
N VAL A 108 0.99 3.80 -8.38
CA VAL A 108 1.46 4.86 -7.50
C VAL A 108 0.63 4.82 -6.23
N MET A 109 1.27 4.60 -5.09
CA MET A 109 0.57 4.50 -3.81
C MET A 109 0.81 5.76 -3.00
N VAL A 110 -0.29 6.39 -2.58
CA VAL A 110 -0.30 7.65 -1.85
C VAL A 110 -0.55 7.36 -0.37
N ARG A 111 0.41 7.70 0.49
CA ARG A 111 0.34 7.55 1.94
C ARG A 111 0.06 6.10 2.40
N GLN A 112 0.62 5.12 1.69
CA GLN A 112 0.44 3.70 2.01
C GLN A 112 1.76 2.91 2.09
N PRO A 113 1.83 1.89 2.96
CA PRO A 113 3.01 1.04 3.10
C PRO A 113 3.27 0.25 1.81
N GLN A 114 4.42 0.52 1.18
CA GLN A 114 4.73 0.07 -0.17
C GLN A 114 4.71 -1.44 -0.35
N SER A 115 5.35 -2.19 0.54
CA SER A 115 5.46 -3.65 0.41
C SER A 115 4.11 -4.35 0.40
N LYS A 116 3.21 -3.99 1.33
CA LYS A 116 1.85 -4.55 1.43
C LYS A 116 0.94 -4.00 0.34
N ALA A 117 0.99 -2.69 0.07
CA ALA A 117 0.17 -2.07 -0.95
C ALA A 117 0.46 -2.66 -2.34
N ASN A 118 1.74 -2.80 -2.70
CA ASN A 118 2.15 -3.41 -3.97
C ASN A 118 1.68 -4.85 -4.18
N ALA A 119 1.29 -5.57 -3.13
CA ALA A 119 0.75 -6.92 -3.24
C ALA A 119 -0.76 -6.97 -3.49
N GLY A 120 -1.44 -5.81 -3.60
CA GLY A 120 -2.90 -5.72 -3.74
C GLY A 120 -3.59 -5.51 -2.40
N SER A 121 -3.25 -4.43 -1.69
CA SER A 121 -3.99 -3.99 -0.51
C SER A 121 -5.46 -3.70 -0.85
N ALA A 122 -6.37 -3.96 0.10
CA ALA A 122 -7.77 -3.51 0.04
C ALA A 122 -7.92 -2.00 -0.25
N GLU A 123 -6.92 -1.22 0.15
CA GLU A 123 -6.84 0.23 -0.09
C GLU A 123 -6.36 0.59 -1.51
N ASN A 124 -6.05 -0.38 -2.37
CA ASN A 124 -5.63 -0.16 -3.75
C ASN A 124 -6.75 -0.55 -4.72
N GLY A 125 -7.17 0.38 -5.59
CA GLY A 125 -8.27 0.15 -6.52
C GLY A 125 -9.63 0.12 -5.83
N THR A 126 -9.78 0.91 -4.78
CA THR A 126 -11.00 1.07 -3.99
C THR A 126 -12.18 1.31 -4.93
N LEU A 127 -13.14 0.39 -4.92
CA LEU A 127 -14.35 0.50 -5.71
C LEU A 127 -15.14 1.72 -5.22
N GLU A 128 -15.27 2.75 -6.04
CA GLU A 128 -16.15 3.88 -5.76
C GLU A 128 -17.54 3.54 -6.30
N LEU A 129 -18.51 3.42 -5.39
CA LEU A 129 -19.90 3.13 -5.76
C LEU A 129 -20.79 4.27 -5.28
N THR A 130 -21.73 4.67 -6.12
CA THR A 130 -22.94 5.34 -5.65
C THR A 130 -23.83 4.36 -4.87
N LEU A 131 -24.79 4.87 -4.10
CA LEU A 131 -25.74 3.99 -3.38
C LEU A 131 -26.52 3.08 -4.34
N ALA A 132 -26.86 3.56 -5.54
CA ALA A 132 -27.56 2.79 -6.56
C ALA A 132 -26.70 1.64 -7.11
N GLU A 133 -25.39 1.82 -7.22
CA GLU A 133 -24.48 0.77 -7.65
C GLU A 133 -24.19 -0.21 -6.51
N LEU A 134 -24.07 0.28 -5.28
CA LEU A 134 -23.95 -0.56 -4.08
C LEU A 134 -25.12 -1.54 -3.97
N ALA A 135 -26.34 -1.11 -4.31
CA ALA A 135 -27.54 -1.96 -4.28
C ALA A 135 -27.43 -3.26 -5.13
N LYS A 136 -26.52 -3.31 -6.11
CA LYS A 136 -26.26 -4.53 -6.91
C LYS A 136 -25.50 -5.60 -6.12
N TYR A 137 -24.77 -5.22 -5.08
CA TYR A 137 -23.98 -6.10 -4.21
C TYR A 137 -24.81 -6.54 -3.00
N ASN A 138 -25.92 -7.20 -3.28
CA ASN A 138 -26.97 -7.54 -2.32
C ASN A 138 -26.84 -8.95 -1.72
N GLY A 139 -25.79 -9.71 -2.03
CA GLY A 139 -25.61 -11.07 -1.52
C GLY A 139 -26.56 -12.12 -2.12
N LYS A 140 -27.26 -11.81 -3.21
CA LYS A 140 -28.27 -12.66 -3.86
C LYS A 140 -27.87 -12.97 -5.30
N ASP A 141 -28.36 -14.10 -5.81
CA ASP A 141 -28.15 -14.54 -7.20
C ASP A 141 -26.67 -14.62 -7.63
N GLY A 142 -25.80 -14.96 -6.68
CA GLY A 142 -24.35 -15.04 -6.89
C GLY A 142 -23.60 -13.71 -6.76
N ASN A 143 -24.31 -12.60 -6.52
CA ASN A 143 -23.66 -11.32 -6.23
C ASN A 143 -23.05 -11.33 -4.82
N PRO A 144 -21.89 -10.67 -4.62
CA PRO A 144 -21.34 -10.42 -3.30
C PRO A 144 -22.30 -9.61 -2.40
N ALA A 145 -22.15 -9.72 -1.09
CA ALA A 145 -22.89 -8.97 -0.09
C ALA A 145 -22.02 -7.85 0.48
N TYR A 146 -22.26 -6.60 0.08
CA TYR A 146 -21.52 -5.44 0.57
C TYR A 146 -22.40 -4.51 1.41
N VAL A 147 -21.82 -3.83 2.40
CA VAL A 147 -22.52 -2.82 3.21
C VAL A 147 -21.65 -1.57 3.34
N ALA A 148 -22.25 -0.38 3.28
CA ALA A 148 -21.54 0.87 3.56
C ALA A 148 -21.71 1.30 5.01
N VAL A 149 -20.64 1.79 5.62
CA VAL A 149 -20.61 2.38 6.97
C VAL A 149 -19.61 3.53 6.97
N ASP A 150 -20.05 4.73 7.31
CA ASP A 150 -19.25 5.96 7.28
C ASP A 150 -18.53 6.19 5.95
N GLY A 151 -19.24 5.94 4.84
CA GLY A 151 -18.69 6.08 3.50
C GLY A 151 -17.69 4.99 3.09
N ILE A 152 -17.44 3.99 3.93
CA ILE A 152 -16.56 2.85 3.63
C ILE A 152 -17.42 1.63 3.31
N ILE A 153 -17.10 0.92 2.22
CA ILE A 153 -17.80 -0.28 1.79
C ILE A 153 -17.03 -1.51 2.28
N TYR A 154 -17.73 -2.38 2.99
CA TYR A 154 -17.21 -3.61 3.58
C TYR A 154 -17.81 -4.84 2.89
N ASP A 155 -16.97 -5.85 2.62
CA ASP A 155 -17.40 -7.15 2.11
C ASP A 155 -17.76 -8.10 3.25
N VAL A 156 -19.05 -8.38 3.38
CA VAL A 156 -19.59 -9.28 4.40
C VAL A 156 -19.95 -10.67 3.84
N SER A 157 -19.60 -10.96 2.59
CA SER A 157 -20.00 -12.19 1.88
C SER A 157 -19.53 -13.47 2.57
N ALA A 158 -18.35 -13.44 3.19
CA ALA A 158 -17.77 -14.59 3.88
C ALA A 158 -18.38 -14.85 5.27
N TYR A 159 -19.24 -13.96 5.79
CA TYR A 159 -19.77 -14.07 7.14
C TYR A 159 -21.12 -14.79 7.14
N PRO A 160 -21.26 -15.94 7.85
CA PRO A 160 -22.48 -16.76 7.79
C PRO A 160 -23.78 -16.04 8.17
N LYS A 161 -23.68 -15.00 9.00
CA LYS A 161 -24.81 -14.17 9.43
C LYS A 161 -25.43 -13.32 8.32
N TRP A 162 -24.69 -13.09 7.24
CA TRP A 162 -25.08 -12.34 6.05
C TRP A 162 -25.39 -13.25 4.86
N LYS A 163 -25.65 -14.54 5.12
CA LYS A 163 -26.05 -15.49 4.08
C LYS A 163 -27.30 -14.98 3.37
N ASN A 164 -27.28 -15.01 2.04
CA ASN A 164 -28.31 -14.44 1.16
C ASN A 164 -28.47 -12.91 1.29
N GLY A 165 -27.48 -12.21 1.86
CA GLY A 165 -27.44 -10.76 1.92
C GLY A 165 -28.25 -10.12 3.04
N ASP A 166 -28.82 -10.89 3.97
CA ASP A 166 -29.70 -10.36 5.01
C ASP A 166 -29.17 -10.72 6.41
N HIS A 167 -29.14 -9.74 7.31
CA HIS A 167 -28.81 -9.94 8.73
C HIS A 167 -29.71 -9.08 9.63
N ASN A 168 -30.45 -9.74 10.54
CA ASN A 168 -31.32 -9.07 11.53
C ASN A 168 -32.32 -8.06 10.91
N GLY A 169 -32.82 -8.32 9.71
CA GLY A 169 -33.77 -7.44 9.01
C GLY A 169 -33.12 -6.29 8.24
N TYR A 170 -31.78 -6.28 8.12
CA TYR A 170 -31.03 -5.35 7.29
C TYR A 170 -30.37 -6.07 6.13
N SER A 171 -30.40 -5.45 4.96
CA SER A 171 -29.92 -6.05 3.71
C SER A 171 -28.61 -5.42 3.25
N ALA A 172 -27.74 -6.26 2.70
CA ALA A 172 -26.59 -5.85 1.90
C ALA A 172 -27.05 -5.02 0.68
N GLY A 173 -26.14 -4.20 0.16
CA GLY A 173 -26.41 -3.22 -0.88
C GLY A 173 -26.89 -1.86 -0.36
N ASN A 174 -26.79 -1.60 0.94
CA ASN A 174 -27.23 -0.36 1.56
C ASN A 174 -26.15 0.29 2.43
N ASP A 175 -26.33 1.59 2.69
CA ASP A 175 -25.64 2.29 3.76
C ASP A 175 -26.33 1.97 5.10
N LEU A 176 -25.57 1.34 6.00
CA LEU A 176 -26.01 0.91 7.31
C LEU A 176 -25.36 1.72 8.43
N THR A 177 -24.77 2.89 8.13
CA THR A 177 -24.10 3.77 9.08
C THR A 177 -24.93 4.02 10.33
N GLU A 178 -26.14 4.55 10.16
CA GLU A 178 -27.03 4.86 11.28
C GLU A 178 -27.44 3.60 12.05
N ILE A 179 -27.71 2.50 11.34
CA ILE A 179 -28.11 1.24 11.96
C ILE A 179 -26.98 0.69 12.85
N ILE A 180 -25.76 0.66 12.32
CA ILE A 180 -24.60 0.15 13.04
C ILE A 180 -24.23 1.05 14.21
N LYS A 181 -24.38 2.37 14.08
CA LYS A 181 -24.06 3.31 15.16
C LYS A 181 -25.11 3.35 16.27
N THR A 182 -26.39 3.21 15.93
CA THR A 182 -27.48 3.51 16.88
C THR A 182 -28.28 2.28 17.32
N LYS A 183 -28.34 1.22 16.51
CA LYS A 183 -29.18 0.03 16.77
C LYS A 183 -28.39 -1.25 16.99
N SER A 184 -27.17 -1.36 16.47
CA SER A 184 -26.35 -2.56 16.68
C SER A 184 -25.89 -2.65 18.14
N PRO A 185 -26.15 -3.77 18.84
CA PRO A 185 -25.70 -3.96 20.23
C PRO A 185 -24.16 -4.07 20.35
N HIS A 186 -23.45 -4.09 19.23
CA HIS A 186 -22.00 -4.24 19.16
C HIS A 186 -21.30 -3.11 18.40
N GLY A 187 -22.05 -2.15 17.84
CA GLY A 187 -21.50 -0.99 17.14
C GLY A 187 -20.57 -1.33 15.97
N VAL A 188 -19.67 -0.39 15.66
CA VAL A 188 -18.64 -0.51 14.62
C VAL A 188 -17.55 -1.55 14.94
N ALA A 189 -17.45 -2.03 16.19
CA ALA A 189 -16.42 -2.98 16.58
C ALA A 189 -16.49 -4.31 15.82
N LYS A 190 -17.65 -4.66 15.26
CA LYS A 190 -17.82 -5.85 14.41
C LYS A 190 -17.28 -5.69 12.99
N LEU A 191 -16.93 -4.48 12.57
CA LEU A 191 -16.25 -4.22 11.30
C LEU A 191 -14.74 -4.47 11.39
N ASN A 192 -14.20 -4.63 12.61
CA ASN A 192 -12.79 -4.96 12.80
C ASN A 192 -12.45 -6.30 12.12
N GLY A 193 -11.57 -6.24 11.13
CA GLY A 193 -11.14 -7.41 10.36
C GLY A 193 -12.10 -7.83 9.23
N VAL A 194 -13.20 -7.09 9.01
CA VAL A 194 -14.01 -7.24 7.80
C VAL A 194 -13.27 -6.59 6.63
N PRO A 195 -13.14 -7.27 5.47
CA PRO A 195 -12.46 -6.69 4.31
C PRO A 195 -13.13 -5.40 3.85
N VAL A 196 -12.33 -4.34 3.69
CA VAL A 196 -12.74 -3.12 3.00
C VAL A 196 -12.60 -3.34 1.50
N VAL A 197 -13.58 -2.94 0.71
CA VAL A 197 -13.58 -3.13 -0.75
C VAL A 197 -13.82 -1.85 -1.54
N GLY A 198 -14.28 -0.78 -0.88
CA GLY A 198 -14.71 0.40 -1.59
C GLY A 198 -15.01 1.61 -0.73
N LYS A 199 -15.42 2.68 -1.39
CA LYS A 199 -15.99 3.88 -0.79
C LYS A 199 -17.35 4.16 -1.40
N LEU A 200 -18.29 4.58 -0.57
CA LEU A 200 -19.54 5.14 -1.03
C LEU A 200 -19.28 6.59 -1.43
N ILE A 201 -19.63 6.94 -2.66
CA ILE A 201 -19.54 8.31 -3.19
C ILE A 201 -20.94 8.85 -3.46
N ASP A 202 -21.06 10.18 -3.43
CA ASP A 202 -22.28 10.87 -3.86
C ASP A 202 -22.45 10.68 -5.37
N GLY A 203 -23.68 10.43 -5.81
CA GLY A 203 -24.05 10.18 -7.20
C GLY A 203 -24.59 11.40 -7.93
#